data_AF-A0A817XP83-F1
#
_entry.id   AF-A0A817XP83-F1
#
_cell.length_a   1.000
_cell.length_b   1.000
_cell.length_c   1.000
_cell.angle_alpha   90.00
_cell.angle_beta   90.00
_cell.angle_gamma   90.00
#
_symmetry.space_group_name_H-M   'P 1'
#
loop_
_entity.id
_entity.type
_entity.pdbx_description
1 polymer ?
#
loop_
_entity_poly.entity_id
_entity_poly.type
_entity_poly.pdbx_seq_one_letter_code
_entity_poly.pdbx_strand_id
1 'polypeptide(L)'
;MAINPTESLASNIPFAMIDELSAMPQEKEILFTMHTIFRINEISQMLENSRLWKVQLTITNDDDAQLTGLSQYIQREIVGKGWYRTGQLLNKVDHFNQVDEFYMELLKNTLHDNDRVIGIYDQLTCVKNNQERFTEAVSYIKTSLKINRRPLPEDHPDLAAFYNNIGQVYHDMEDYSKALEFYDKSHQILEMSLPQDHPSLTTSYNDLGLVYNNIGDYSKALVFYQKAYPIFEDTLSPNHLNFVAVYSQLGEVYRSMRDYSKTLDSFEKYFQILQITVPKAHPNRAFTYSSIGDVHR
;
A
#
# COMPACT_ATOMS: atom_id res chain seq x y z
N MET A 1 60.65 -17.24 7.84
CA MET A 1 60.40 -15.81 8.10
C MET A 1 59.43 -15.34 7.03
N ALA A 2 58.22 -14.88 7.27
CA ALA A 2 57.24 -15.03 8.33
C ALA A 2 55.88 -14.79 7.62
N ILE A 3 54.83 -15.47 8.06
CA ILE A 3 53.45 -15.30 7.59
C ILE A 3 52.95 -13.93 8.04
N ASN A 4 52.22 -13.19 7.20
CA ASN A 4 51.20 -12.29 7.73
C ASN A 4 49.94 -12.26 6.82
N PRO A 5 48.74 -12.50 7.40
CA PRO A 5 47.46 -12.66 6.71
C PRO A 5 46.66 -11.34 6.71
N THR A 6 45.43 -11.40 6.18
CA THR A 6 44.37 -10.36 6.13
C THR A 6 44.67 -9.25 5.11
N GLU A 7 43.80 -8.96 4.14
CA GLU A 7 42.40 -8.58 4.32
C GLU A 7 41.51 -9.15 3.21
N SER A 8 40.36 -9.68 3.62
CA SER A 8 39.20 -9.86 2.76
C SER A 8 38.80 -8.51 2.17
N LEU A 9 38.79 -8.38 0.84
CA LEU A 9 38.13 -7.26 0.19
C LEU A 9 36.64 -7.31 0.54
N ALA A 10 36.24 -6.56 1.56
CA ALA A 10 34.89 -6.10 1.70
C ALA A 10 34.60 -5.24 0.46
N SER A 11 33.75 -5.72 -0.45
CA SER A 11 33.29 -4.93 -1.57
C SER A 11 32.35 -3.85 -1.02
N ASN A 12 32.90 -2.68 -0.68
CA ASN A 12 32.11 -1.48 -0.47
C ASN A 12 31.50 -1.10 -1.82
N ILE A 13 30.22 -1.43 -2.01
CA ILE A 13 29.41 -0.86 -3.08
C ILE A 13 29.01 0.54 -2.59
N PRO A 14 29.51 1.62 -3.20
CA PRO A 14 29.17 2.98 -2.77
C PRO A 14 27.69 3.27 -3.07
N PHE A 15 27.04 4.02 -2.18
CA PHE A 15 25.63 4.41 -2.26
C PHE A 15 25.30 5.25 -3.52
N ALA A 16 26.30 5.94 -4.10
CA ALA A 16 26.26 6.56 -5.42
C ALA A 16 27.69 6.75 -5.96
N MET A 17 27.88 6.76 -7.29
CA MET A 17 29.15 7.15 -7.93
C MET A 17 29.20 8.69 -8.05
N ILE A 18 29.93 9.33 -7.15
CA ILE A 18 29.98 10.81 -6.99
C ILE A 18 31.12 11.43 -7.80
N ASP A 19 32.00 10.61 -8.37
CA ASP A 19 33.10 10.98 -9.26
C ASP A 19 32.63 11.68 -10.55
N GLU A 20 31.39 11.45 -10.98
CA GLU A 20 30.78 12.17 -12.12
C GLU A 20 30.07 13.48 -11.73
N LEU A 21 29.89 13.74 -10.43
CA LEU A 21 29.13 14.88 -9.90
C LEU A 21 30.00 15.93 -9.18
N SER A 22 31.18 15.55 -8.71
CA SER A 22 32.12 16.47 -8.03
C SER A 22 33.09 17.14 -9.02
N ALA A 23 33.40 18.42 -8.78
CA ALA A 23 34.40 19.18 -9.54
C ALA A 23 35.86 18.87 -9.11
N MET A 24 36.07 17.98 -8.11
CA MET A 24 37.39 17.51 -7.68
C MET A 24 37.45 15.97 -7.71
N PRO A 25 38.35 15.36 -8.51
CA PRO A 25 38.37 13.90 -8.76
C PRO A 25 38.81 12.99 -7.59
N GLN A 26 38.90 13.49 -6.36
CA GLN A 26 39.48 12.75 -5.22
C GLN A 26 38.57 12.65 -3.99
N GLU A 27 37.39 13.26 -4.00
CA GLU A 27 36.43 13.13 -2.89
C GLU A 27 35.58 11.89 -3.07
N LYS A 28 35.78 10.88 -2.21
CA LYS A 28 35.07 9.61 -2.25
C LYS A 28 33.87 9.52 -1.29
N GLU A 29 33.58 10.55 -0.50
CA GLU A 29 32.50 10.45 0.51
C GLU A 29 32.02 11.83 1.00
N ILE A 30 30.70 12.04 1.02
CA ILE A 30 30.05 12.99 1.92
C ILE A 30 29.38 12.16 3.01
N LEU A 31 29.85 12.29 4.25
CA LEU A 31 29.29 11.63 5.41
C LEU A 31 27.91 12.19 5.75
N PHE A 32 26.85 11.47 5.36
CA PHE A 32 25.60 11.51 6.14
C PHE A 32 25.80 10.62 7.36
N THR A 33 25.94 11.22 8.54
CA THR A 33 25.91 10.45 9.78
C THR A 33 24.49 9.94 9.99
N MET A 34 24.33 8.63 10.22
CA MET A 34 23.04 7.92 10.33
C MET A 34 22.09 8.38 11.48
N HIS A 35 22.37 9.48 12.17
CA HIS A 35 21.71 9.83 13.43
C HIS A 35 21.10 11.23 13.45
N THR A 36 21.09 11.97 12.33
CA THR A 36 20.54 13.33 12.30
C THR A 36 19.56 13.48 11.15
N ILE A 37 18.29 13.66 11.47
CA ILE A 37 17.25 14.01 10.51
C ILE A 37 17.29 15.53 10.30
N PHE A 38 17.16 15.98 9.05
CA PHE A 38 17.07 17.38 8.69
C PHE A 38 15.75 17.66 7.98
N ARG A 39 15.09 18.76 8.32
CA ARG A 39 13.98 19.30 7.52
C ARG A 39 14.56 20.11 6.38
N ILE A 40 14.14 19.78 5.15
CA ILE A 40 14.39 20.60 3.97
C ILE A 40 13.36 21.73 3.97
N ASN A 41 13.82 22.98 3.99
CA ASN A 41 12.97 24.16 3.93
C ASN A 41 13.02 24.75 2.51
N GLU A 42 13.46 26.00 2.38
CA GLU A 42 13.54 26.68 1.10
C GLU A 42 14.61 26.04 0.19
N ILE A 43 14.19 25.72 -1.02
CA ILE A 43 15.06 25.33 -2.13
C ILE A 43 15.04 26.48 -3.12
N SER A 44 16.18 27.12 -3.33
CA SER A 44 16.33 28.23 -4.27
C SER A 44 17.45 27.96 -5.26
N GLN A 45 17.22 28.26 -6.53
CA GLN A 45 18.25 28.14 -7.55
C GLN A 45 19.24 29.30 -7.37
N MET A 46 20.54 29.02 -7.30
CA MET A 46 21.52 30.04 -6.91
C MET A 46 21.75 31.10 -8.00
N LEU A 47 21.56 30.73 -9.27
CA LEU A 47 21.66 31.59 -10.45
C LEU A 47 20.66 31.10 -11.50
N GLU A 48 20.01 32.01 -12.21
CA GLU A 48 19.18 31.67 -13.39
C GLU A 48 20.05 30.88 -14.39
N ASN A 49 19.66 29.64 -14.69
CA ASN A 49 20.35 28.65 -15.53
C ASN A 49 21.51 27.85 -14.90
N SER A 50 21.71 27.88 -13.58
CA SER A 50 22.65 26.95 -12.92
C SER A 50 21.98 25.64 -12.53
N ARG A 51 22.70 24.52 -12.60
CA ARG A 51 22.27 23.23 -12.00
C ARG A 51 22.47 23.21 -10.46
N LEU A 52 22.84 24.35 -9.88
CA LEU A 52 23.19 24.48 -8.46
C LEU A 52 22.00 25.04 -7.69
N TRP A 53 21.62 24.30 -6.65
CA TRP A 53 20.50 24.62 -5.77
C TRP A 53 21.02 24.87 -4.36
N LYS A 54 20.56 25.96 -3.76
CA LYS A 54 20.72 26.23 -2.34
C LYS A 54 19.55 25.60 -1.62
N VAL A 55 19.85 24.71 -0.69
CA VAL A 55 18.87 24.02 0.14
C VAL A 55 19.09 24.43 1.60
N GLN A 56 18.07 25.02 2.22
CA GLN A 56 18.12 25.35 3.64
C GLN A 56 17.71 24.13 4.48
N LEU A 57 18.65 23.63 5.28
CA LEU A 57 18.43 22.50 6.19
C LEU A 57 18.28 22.97 7.63
N THR A 58 17.35 22.39 8.37
CA THR A 58 17.23 22.58 9.82
C THR A 58 17.34 21.23 10.52
N ILE A 59 18.21 21.13 11.52
CA ILE A 59 18.32 19.93 12.36
C ILE A 59 16.99 19.74 13.07
N THR A 60 16.42 18.55 12.93
CA THR A 60 15.22 18.17 13.69
C THR A 60 15.63 17.42 14.95
N ASN A 61 14.92 17.66 16.04
CA ASN A 61 15.07 16.96 17.31
C ASN A 61 13.95 15.91 17.47
N ASP A 62 14.15 14.99 18.41
CA ASP A 62 13.18 13.92 18.72
C ASP A 62 11.79 14.46 19.16
N ASP A 63 11.73 15.72 19.60
CA ASP A 63 10.50 16.40 20.03
C ASP A 63 9.74 17.12 18.89
N ASP A 64 10.17 17.02 17.63
CA ASP A 64 9.46 17.66 16.51
C ASP A 64 8.07 17.04 16.33
N ALA A 65 7.02 17.85 16.54
CA ALA A 65 5.63 17.41 16.52
C ALA A 65 5.18 16.85 15.15
N GLN A 66 5.77 17.32 14.05
CA GLN A 66 5.43 16.81 12.71
C GLN A 66 6.14 15.50 12.42
N LEU A 67 7.42 15.34 12.82
CA LEU A 67 8.11 14.06 12.75
C LEU A 67 7.48 13.01 13.67
N THR A 68 7.04 13.43 14.85
CA THR A 68 6.23 12.61 15.76
C THR A 68 4.92 12.21 15.09
N GLY A 69 4.23 13.17 14.44
CA GLY A 69 3.00 12.91 13.68
C GLY A 69 3.22 11.92 12.52
N LEU A 70 4.27 12.10 11.72
CA LEU A 70 4.64 11.22 10.62
C LEU A 70 5.03 9.82 11.13
N SER A 71 5.82 9.74 12.20
CA SER A 71 6.19 8.48 12.83
C SER A 71 4.98 7.74 13.37
N GLN A 72 4.07 8.43 14.05
CA GLN A 72 2.80 7.86 14.51
C GLN A 72 1.91 7.42 13.34
N TYR A 73 1.91 8.16 12.23
CA TYR A 73 1.19 7.80 11.01
C TYR A 73 1.76 6.51 10.40
N ILE A 74 3.07 6.45 10.15
CA ILE A 74 3.76 5.26 9.65
C ILE A 74 3.55 4.07 10.60
N GLN A 75 3.61 4.29 11.92
CA GLN A 75 3.35 3.25 12.91
C GLN A 75 1.90 2.74 12.91
N ARG A 76 0.93 3.57 12.54
CA ARG A 76 -0.48 3.17 12.41
C ARG A 76 -0.77 2.46 11.11
N GLU A 77 -0.14 2.89 10.02
CA GLU A 77 -0.31 2.24 8.72
C GLU A 77 0.35 0.88 8.65
N ILE A 78 1.43 0.67 9.42
CA ILE A 78 2.16 -0.60 9.42
C ILE A 78 1.62 -1.51 10.52
N VAL A 79 0.86 -2.50 10.08
CA VAL A 79 0.20 -3.47 10.96
C VAL A 79 1.12 -4.68 11.15
N GLY A 80 1.09 -5.31 12.34
CA GLY A 80 1.83 -6.54 12.63
C GLY A 80 3.12 -6.35 13.46
N LYS A 81 3.89 -7.43 13.60
CA LYS A 81 5.09 -7.49 14.47
C LYS A 81 6.25 -8.21 13.76
N GLY A 82 7.47 -7.96 14.23
CA GLY A 82 8.66 -8.66 13.75
C GLY A 82 8.98 -8.35 12.28
N TRP A 83 9.40 -9.37 11.54
CA TRP A 83 9.84 -9.24 10.15
C TRP A 83 8.77 -8.67 9.21
N TYR A 84 7.49 -8.97 9.45
CA TYR A 84 6.38 -8.45 8.64
C TYR A 84 6.29 -6.93 8.70
N ARG A 85 6.55 -6.35 9.89
CA ARG A 85 6.63 -4.90 10.09
C ARG A 85 7.87 -4.31 9.44
N THR A 86 9.02 -4.98 9.54
CA THR A 86 10.28 -4.53 8.93
C THR A 86 10.17 -4.45 7.41
N GLY A 87 9.61 -5.48 6.76
CA GLY A 87 9.49 -5.45 5.30
C GLY A 87 8.44 -4.44 4.80
N GLN A 88 7.31 -4.25 5.50
CA GLN A 88 6.37 -3.16 5.19
C GLN A 88 7.01 -1.78 5.33
N LEU A 89 7.83 -1.57 6.38
CA LEU A 89 8.58 -0.33 6.55
C LEU A 89 9.48 -0.07 5.34
N LEU A 90 10.31 -1.05 4.97
CA LEU A 90 11.24 -0.94 3.85
C LEU A 90 10.51 -0.68 2.52
N ASN A 91 9.36 -1.34 2.32
CA ASN A 91 8.52 -1.12 1.15
C ASN A 91 7.91 0.29 1.13
N LYS A 92 7.46 0.80 2.29
CA LYS A 92 6.83 2.12 2.40
C LYS A 92 7.82 3.29 2.21
N VAL A 93 9.10 3.06 2.48
CA VAL A 93 10.17 4.04 2.22
C VAL A 93 10.80 3.88 0.82
N ASP A 94 10.23 3.04 -0.05
CA ASP A 94 10.71 2.74 -1.41
C ASP A 94 12.15 2.19 -1.49
N HIS A 95 12.61 1.54 -0.42
CA HIS A 95 13.90 0.83 -0.40
C HIS A 95 13.77 -0.58 -1.02
N PHE A 96 13.35 -0.62 -2.28
CA PHE A 96 12.93 -1.83 -3.00
C PHE A 96 13.97 -2.95 -3.08
N ASN A 97 15.24 -2.63 -3.28
CA ASN A 97 16.31 -3.65 -3.32
C ASN A 97 16.55 -4.28 -1.95
N GLN A 98 16.49 -3.47 -0.88
CA GLN A 98 16.71 -3.95 0.48
C GLN A 98 15.55 -4.79 0.98
N VAL A 99 14.31 -4.45 0.61
CA VAL A 99 13.14 -5.26 0.96
C VAL A 99 13.13 -6.61 0.23
N ASP A 100 13.57 -6.65 -1.04
CA ASP A 100 13.72 -7.91 -1.79
C ASP A 100 14.77 -8.83 -1.17
N GLU A 101 15.98 -8.30 -0.90
CA GLU A 101 17.03 -9.06 -0.22
C GLU A 101 16.57 -9.57 1.14
N PHE A 102 15.90 -8.72 1.93
CA PHE A 102 15.36 -9.06 3.23
C PHE A 102 14.39 -10.24 3.18
N TYR A 103 13.38 -10.18 2.30
CA TYR A 103 12.38 -11.26 2.20
C TYR A 103 12.98 -12.53 1.59
N MET A 104 13.90 -12.43 0.63
CA MET A 104 14.58 -13.59 0.06
C MET A 104 15.48 -14.30 1.09
N GLU A 105 16.17 -13.55 1.94
CA GLU A 105 16.98 -14.13 3.01
C GLU A 105 16.12 -14.74 4.12
N LEU A 106 15.00 -14.10 4.45
CA LEU A 106 14.03 -14.66 5.37
C LEU A 106 13.43 -15.97 4.85
N LEU A 107 13.11 -16.04 3.55
CA LEU A 107 12.58 -17.23 2.89
C LEU A 107 13.53 -18.42 3.01
N LYS A 108 14.83 -18.22 2.75
CA LYS A 108 15.86 -19.26 2.90
C LYS A 108 15.91 -19.85 4.31
N ASN A 109 15.70 -19.01 5.32
CA ASN A 109 15.78 -19.39 6.73
C ASN A 109 14.46 -19.96 7.30
N THR A 110 13.38 -19.98 6.53
CA THR A 110 12.03 -20.39 6.98
C THR A 110 11.42 -21.52 6.16
N LEU A 111 12.19 -22.17 5.28
CA LEU A 111 11.72 -23.23 4.36
C LEU A 111 11.02 -24.45 5.02
N HIS A 112 11.14 -24.61 6.33
CA HIS A 112 10.52 -25.70 7.09
C HIS A 112 9.09 -25.37 7.57
N ASP A 113 8.67 -24.11 7.52
CA ASP A 113 7.38 -23.62 8.00
C ASP A 113 6.57 -23.07 6.81
N ASN A 114 5.67 -23.91 6.27
CA ASN A 114 4.90 -23.57 5.09
C ASN A 114 4.02 -22.32 5.29
N ASP A 115 3.46 -22.12 6.49
CA ASP A 115 2.59 -20.97 6.76
C ASP A 115 3.41 -19.67 6.75
N ARG A 116 4.63 -19.70 7.29
CA ARG A 116 5.56 -18.56 7.16
C ARG A 116 5.99 -18.32 5.72
N VAL A 117 6.30 -19.39 4.99
CA VAL A 117 6.71 -19.29 3.58
C VAL A 117 5.61 -18.65 2.72
N ILE A 118 4.36 -19.06 2.92
CA ILE A 118 3.17 -18.45 2.29
C ILE A 118 3.12 -16.96 2.61
N GLY A 119 3.20 -16.59 3.90
CA GLY A 119 3.17 -15.19 4.29
C GLY A 119 4.32 -14.35 3.70
N ILE A 120 5.50 -14.93 3.49
CA ILE A 120 6.62 -14.25 2.83
C ILE A 120 6.35 -14.05 1.33
N TYR A 121 5.79 -15.04 0.64
CA TYR A 121 5.41 -14.90 -0.77
C TYR A 121 4.30 -13.86 -0.96
N ASP A 122 3.36 -13.75 -0.03
CA ASP A 122 2.33 -12.71 -0.06
C ASP A 122 2.96 -11.31 0.06
N GLN A 123 3.98 -11.15 0.91
CA GLN A 123 4.71 -9.88 1.01
C GLN A 123 5.55 -9.57 -0.23
N LEU A 124 6.26 -10.57 -0.77
CA LEU A 124 6.99 -10.43 -2.04
C LEU A 124 6.06 -10.06 -3.19
N THR A 125 4.82 -10.55 -3.18
CA THR A 125 3.78 -10.15 -4.15
C THR A 125 3.50 -8.65 -4.04
N CYS A 126 3.23 -8.13 -2.85
CA CYS A 126 2.99 -6.69 -2.64
C CYS A 126 4.20 -5.84 -3.09
N VAL A 127 5.42 -6.26 -2.74
CA VAL A 127 6.64 -5.56 -3.15
C VAL A 127 6.78 -5.53 -4.66
N LYS A 128 6.58 -6.66 -5.34
CA LYS A 128 6.68 -6.73 -6.81
C LYS A 128 5.60 -5.93 -7.50
N ASN A 129 4.40 -5.90 -6.93
CA ASN A 129 3.29 -5.09 -7.42
C ASN A 129 3.62 -3.59 -7.35
N ASN A 130 4.17 -3.13 -6.21
CA ASN A 130 4.63 -1.74 -6.05
C ASN A 130 5.81 -1.37 -6.97
N GLN A 131 6.63 -2.34 -7.34
CA GLN A 131 7.70 -2.19 -8.33
C GLN A 131 7.19 -2.27 -9.79
N GLU A 132 5.87 -2.35 -10.02
CA GLU A 132 5.24 -2.57 -11.34
C GLU A 132 5.69 -3.88 -12.04
N ARG A 133 6.25 -4.83 -11.28
CA ARG A 133 6.70 -6.15 -11.74
C ARG A 133 5.58 -7.17 -11.61
N PHE A 134 4.46 -6.91 -12.28
CA PHE A 134 3.20 -7.65 -12.14
C PHE A 134 3.31 -9.15 -12.45
N THR A 135 4.12 -9.53 -13.44
CA THR A 135 4.31 -10.95 -13.81
C THR A 135 4.94 -11.77 -12.70
N GLU A 136 5.87 -11.17 -11.96
CA GLU A 136 6.51 -11.78 -10.80
C GLU A 136 5.57 -11.82 -9.60
N ALA A 137 4.78 -10.76 -9.38
CA ALA A 137 3.74 -10.75 -8.35
C ALA A 137 2.77 -11.93 -8.54
N VAL A 138 2.23 -12.12 -9.76
CA VAL A 138 1.34 -13.27 -10.07
C VAL A 138 2.06 -14.61 -9.89
N SER A 139 3.35 -14.69 -10.22
CA SER A 139 4.15 -15.91 -10.02
C SER A 139 4.29 -16.28 -8.54
N TYR A 140 4.50 -15.29 -7.67
CA TYR A 140 4.58 -15.50 -6.22
C TYR A 140 3.25 -15.94 -5.62
N ILE A 141 2.12 -15.35 -6.05
CA ILE A 141 0.79 -15.82 -5.63
C ILE A 141 0.59 -17.30 -6.02
N LYS A 142 0.91 -17.67 -7.26
CA LYS A 142 0.81 -19.07 -7.73
C LYS A 142 1.71 -20.02 -6.95
N THR A 143 2.88 -19.55 -6.52
CA THR A 143 3.82 -20.34 -5.71
C THR A 143 3.31 -20.53 -4.29
N SER A 144 2.79 -19.46 -3.67
CA SER A 144 2.12 -19.47 -2.37
C SER A 144 0.98 -20.50 -2.35
N LEU A 145 0.11 -20.47 -3.37
CA LEU A 145 -0.97 -21.44 -3.53
C LEU A 145 -0.48 -22.89 -3.65
N LYS A 146 0.59 -23.15 -4.42
CA LYS A 146 1.16 -24.51 -4.55
C LYS A 146 1.74 -25.04 -3.23
N ILE A 147 2.28 -24.15 -2.39
CA ILE A 147 2.85 -24.50 -1.09
C ILE A 147 1.75 -24.74 -0.06
N ASN A 148 0.58 -24.12 -0.25
CA ASN A 148 -0.61 -24.46 0.50
C ASN A 148 -1.06 -25.88 0.12
N ARG A 149 -0.48 -26.90 0.78
CA ARG A 149 -0.61 -28.35 0.49
C ARG A 149 -2.00 -28.92 0.78
N ARG A 150 -2.98 -28.09 1.10
CA ARG A 150 -4.35 -28.53 1.32
C ARG A 150 -5.02 -28.65 -0.05
N PRO A 151 -5.56 -29.82 -0.43
CA PRO A 151 -6.51 -29.87 -1.53
C PRO A 151 -7.72 -29.04 -1.08
N LEU A 152 -7.73 -27.78 -1.47
CA LEU A 152 -8.84 -26.87 -1.19
C LEU A 152 -9.99 -27.28 -2.12
N PRO A 153 -11.17 -27.60 -1.58
CA PRO A 153 -12.40 -27.66 -2.37
C PRO A 153 -12.56 -26.40 -3.23
N GLU A 154 -13.23 -26.51 -4.38
CA GLU A 154 -13.43 -25.37 -5.29
C GLU A 154 -14.14 -24.18 -4.63
N ASP A 155 -14.87 -24.43 -3.53
CA ASP A 155 -15.58 -23.45 -2.71
C ASP A 155 -14.78 -23.01 -1.46
N HIS A 156 -13.52 -23.40 -1.28
CA HIS A 156 -12.80 -23.04 -0.05
C HIS A 156 -12.48 -21.52 0.02
N PRO A 157 -12.78 -20.81 1.12
CA PRO A 157 -12.53 -19.37 1.25
C PRO A 157 -11.07 -18.93 0.99
N ASP A 158 -10.08 -19.74 1.36
CA ASP A 158 -8.67 -19.47 1.02
C ASP A 158 -8.44 -19.32 -0.49
N LEU A 159 -9.18 -20.07 -1.33
CA LEU A 159 -9.10 -19.94 -2.79
C LEU A 159 -9.64 -18.58 -3.27
N ALA A 160 -10.66 -18.05 -2.60
CA ALA A 160 -11.16 -16.71 -2.88
C ALA A 160 -10.10 -15.64 -2.60
N ALA A 161 -9.35 -15.75 -1.50
CA ALA A 161 -8.27 -14.81 -1.19
C ALA A 161 -7.18 -14.81 -2.27
N PHE A 162 -6.81 -15.98 -2.80
CA PHE A 162 -5.85 -16.07 -3.90
C PHE A 162 -6.35 -15.39 -5.17
N TYR A 163 -7.60 -15.63 -5.55
CA TYR A 163 -8.18 -14.95 -6.71
C TYR A 163 -8.31 -13.44 -6.49
N ASN A 164 -8.64 -12.98 -5.28
CA ASN A 164 -8.68 -11.56 -4.96
C ASN A 164 -7.31 -10.90 -5.15
N ASN A 165 -6.24 -11.54 -4.67
CA ASN A 165 -4.88 -11.01 -4.81
C ASN A 165 -4.44 -10.95 -6.29
N ILE A 166 -4.81 -11.94 -7.11
CA ILE A 166 -4.53 -11.88 -8.56
C ILE A 166 -5.36 -10.77 -9.22
N GLY A 167 -6.62 -10.61 -8.82
CA GLY A 167 -7.49 -9.52 -9.27
C GLY A 167 -6.87 -8.16 -8.98
N GLN A 168 -6.34 -7.97 -7.76
CA GLN A 168 -5.64 -6.75 -7.36
C GLN A 168 -4.43 -6.45 -8.24
N VAL A 169 -3.57 -7.45 -8.49
CA VAL A 169 -2.40 -7.25 -9.36
C VAL A 169 -2.82 -6.83 -10.78
N TYR A 170 -3.90 -7.40 -11.32
CA TYR A 170 -4.40 -6.97 -12.63
C TYR A 170 -5.09 -5.60 -12.60
N HIS A 171 -5.74 -5.26 -11.49
CA HIS A 171 -6.31 -3.92 -11.28
C HIS A 171 -5.22 -2.84 -11.25
N ASP A 172 -4.12 -3.10 -10.54
CA ASP A 172 -2.96 -2.20 -10.46
C ASP A 172 -2.20 -2.11 -11.80
N MET A 173 -2.28 -3.16 -12.63
CA MET A 173 -1.79 -3.16 -14.02
C MET A 173 -2.76 -2.42 -14.98
N GLU A 174 -3.91 -1.94 -14.50
CA GLU A 174 -5.01 -1.38 -15.29
C GLU A 174 -5.63 -2.36 -16.32
N ASP A 175 -5.36 -3.67 -16.19
CA ASP A 175 -6.04 -4.72 -16.94
C ASP A 175 -7.37 -5.08 -16.25
N TYR A 176 -8.30 -4.13 -16.32
CA TYR A 176 -9.59 -4.22 -15.64
C TYR A 176 -10.43 -5.43 -16.09
N SER A 177 -10.24 -5.90 -17.32
CA SER A 177 -10.94 -7.10 -17.80
C SER A 177 -10.50 -8.35 -17.05
N LYS A 178 -9.18 -8.53 -16.84
CA LYS A 178 -8.69 -9.65 -16.03
C LYS A 178 -8.96 -9.44 -14.55
N ALA A 179 -8.87 -8.21 -14.05
CA ALA A 179 -9.23 -7.90 -12.67
C ALA A 179 -10.67 -8.35 -12.36
N LEU A 180 -11.63 -8.02 -13.23
CA LEU A 180 -13.03 -8.50 -13.11
C LEU A 180 -13.12 -10.02 -13.12
N GLU A 181 -12.43 -10.70 -14.05
CA GLU A 181 -12.45 -12.17 -14.11
C GLU A 181 -12.06 -12.82 -12.77
N PHE A 182 -10.98 -12.31 -12.15
CA PHE A 182 -10.46 -12.87 -10.90
C PHE A 182 -11.25 -12.42 -9.68
N TYR A 183 -11.69 -11.17 -9.61
CA TYR A 183 -12.58 -10.71 -8.54
C TYR A 183 -13.94 -11.42 -8.58
N ASP A 184 -14.52 -11.68 -9.76
CA ASP A 184 -15.77 -12.43 -9.87
C ASP A 184 -15.61 -13.88 -9.39
N LYS A 185 -14.48 -14.54 -9.71
CA LYS A 185 -14.15 -15.87 -9.19
C LYS A 185 -14.04 -15.88 -7.67
N SER A 186 -13.35 -14.88 -7.11
CA SER A 186 -13.26 -14.70 -5.65
C SER A 186 -14.64 -14.52 -5.03
N HIS A 187 -15.45 -13.62 -5.61
CA HIS A 187 -16.78 -13.30 -5.13
C HIS A 187 -17.71 -14.51 -5.12
N GLN A 188 -17.74 -15.30 -6.21
CA GLN A 188 -18.58 -16.51 -6.29
C GLN A 188 -18.24 -17.52 -5.20
N ILE A 189 -16.95 -17.72 -4.90
CA ILE A 189 -16.53 -18.60 -3.81
C ILE A 189 -17.01 -18.07 -2.46
N LEU A 190 -16.86 -16.77 -2.22
CA LEU A 190 -17.31 -16.17 -0.97
C LEU A 190 -18.84 -16.26 -0.82
N GLU A 191 -19.61 -16.07 -1.89
CA GLU A 191 -21.08 -16.21 -1.87
C GLU A 191 -21.54 -17.63 -1.57
N MET A 192 -20.80 -18.65 -2.03
CA MET A 192 -21.13 -20.05 -1.74
C MET A 192 -20.79 -20.45 -0.30
N SER A 193 -19.74 -19.86 0.26
CA SER A 193 -19.07 -20.40 1.45
C SER A 193 -19.28 -19.60 2.72
N LEU A 194 -19.82 -18.39 2.60
CA LEU A 194 -20.01 -17.47 3.72
C LEU A 194 -21.47 -17.02 3.84
N PRO A 195 -21.93 -16.72 5.06
CA PRO A 195 -23.20 -16.03 5.28
C PRO A 195 -23.26 -14.70 4.52
N GLN A 196 -24.46 -14.28 4.11
CA GLN A 196 -24.67 -13.08 3.29
C GLN A 196 -24.21 -11.77 3.98
N ASP A 197 -24.08 -11.77 5.30
CA ASP A 197 -23.62 -10.67 6.16
C ASP A 197 -22.12 -10.75 6.50
N HIS A 198 -21.36 -11.63 5.86
CA HIS A 198 -19.94 -11.77 6.17
C HIS A 198 -19.10 -10.60 5.61
N PRO A 199 -18.21 -9.97 6.40
CA PRO A 199 -17.39 -8.83 5.95
C PRO A 199 -16.56 -9.05 4.69
N SER A 200 -16.13 -10.30 4.42
CA SER A 200 -15.42 -10.63 3.18
C SER A 200 -16.26 -10.42 1.92
N LEU A 201 -17.58 -10.64 1.98
CA LEU A 201 -18.47 -10.35 0.85
C LEU A 201 -18.50 -8.84 0.57
N THR A 202 -18.52 -8.04 1.63
CA THR A 202 -18.43 -6.58 1.54
C THR A 202 -17.18 -6.11 0.81
N THR A 203 -16.02 -6.67 1.16
CA THR A 203 -14.75 -6.38 0.46
C THR A 203 -14.85 -6.76 -1.02
N SER A 204 -15.35 -7.95 -1.33
CA SER A 204 -15.48 -8.39 -2.73
C SER A 204 -16.44 -7.52 -3.56
N TYR A 205 -17.55 -7.07 -2.97
CA TYR A 205 -18.45 -6.11 -3.62
C TYR A 205 -17.76 -4.75 -3.84
N ASN A 206 -16.96 -4.28 -2.89
CA ASN A 206 -16.20 -3.05 -3.05
C ASN A 206 -15.16 -3.16 -4.18
N ASP A 207 -14.43 -4.27 -4.26
CA ASP A 207 -13.40 -4.50 -5.27
C ASP A 207 -14.03 -4.55 -6.68
N LEU A 208 -15.14 -5.27 -6.85
CA LEU A 208 -15.91 -5.26 -8.10
C LEU A 208 -16.44 -3.87 -8.44
N GLY A 209 -16.99 -3.15 -7.46
CA GLY A 209 -17.47 -1.78 -7.63
C GLY A 209 -16.36 -0.83 -8.08
N LEU A 210 -15.14 -0.99 -7.54
CA LEU A 210 -13.97 -0.21 -7.91
C LEU A 210 -13.56 -0.45 -9.35
N VAL A 211 -13.55 -1.70 -9.81
CA VAL A 211 -13.23 -1.98 -11.22
C VAL A 211 -14.27 -1.38 -12.15
N TYR A 212 -15.57 -1.54 -11.84
CA TYR A 212 -16.65 -0.93 -12.63
C TYR A 212 -16.58 0.60 -12.67
N ASN A 213 -16.21 1.23 -11.55
CA ASN A 213 -15.99 2.67 -11.50
C ASN A 213 -14.83 3.10 -12.42
N ASN A 214 -13.70 2.38 -12.38
CA ASN A 214 -12.53 2.71 -13.19
C ASN A 214 -12.75 2.54 -14.69
N ILE A 215 -13.58 1.58 -15.12
CA ILE A 215 -13.97 1.43 -16.54
C ILE A 215 -15.10 2.38 -16.96
N GLY A 216 -15.65 3.18 -16.03
CA GLY A 216 -16.71 4.15 -16.30
C GLY A 216 -18.14 3.58 -16.32
N ASP A 217 -18.35 2.33 -15.91
CA ASP A 217 -19.68 1.75 -15.73
C ASP A 217 -20.22 2.09 -14.32
N TYR A 218 -20.49 3.38 -14.12
CA TYR A 218 -20.95 3.92 -12.84
C TYR A 218 -22.25 3.28 -12.35
N SER A 219 -23.11 2.84 -13.28
CA SER A 219 -24.37 2.18 -12.92
C SER A 219 -24.13 0.84 -12.24
N LYS A 220 -23.23 0.00 -12.78
CA LYS A 220 -22.85 -1.24 -12.10
C LYS A 220 -22.04 -0.98 -10.84
N ALA A 221 -21.13 -0.01 -10.86
CA ALA A 221 -20.36 0.37 -9.67
C ALA A 221 -21.29 0.70 -8.49
N LEU A 222 -22.35 1.49 -8.73
CA LEU A 222 -23.36 1.79 -7.71
C LEU A 222 -24.05 0.55 -7.17
N VAL A 223 -24.46 -0.38 -8.05
CA VAL A 223 -25.11 -1.64 -7.61
C VAL A 223 -24.20 -2.41 -6.67
N PHE A 224 -22.91 -2.53 -6.99
CA PHE A 224 -21.95 -3.23 -6.15
C PHE A 224 -21.67 -2.50 -4.82
N TYR A 225 -21.45 -1.18 -4.85
CA TYR A 225 -21.28 -0.40 -3.62
C TYR A 225 -22.52 -0.40 -2.73
N GLN A 226 -23.73 -0.41 -3.31
CA GLN A 226 -24.98 -0.56 -2.56
C GLN A 226 -25.18 -1.96 -1.98
N LYS A 227 -24.59 -3.01 -2.56
CA LYS A 227 -24.58 -4.35 -1.97
C LYS A 227 -23.57 -4.50 -0.83
N ALA A 228 -22.46 -3.76 -0.89
CA ALA A 228 -21.55 -3.66 0.23
C ALA A 228 -22.24 -2.97 1.45
N TYR A 229 -23.15 -2.03 1.18
CA TYR A 229 -23.81 -1.16 2.16
C TYR A 229 -24.48 -1.85 3.39
N PRO A 230 -25.35 -2.86 3.23
CA PRO A 230 -26.22 -3.34 4.31
C PRO A 230 -25.46 -4.16 5.36
N ILE A 231 -24.30 -4.70 5.00
CA ILE A 231 -23.44 -5.46 5.92
C ILE A 231 -22.77 -4.50 6.94
N PHE A 232 -22.73 -3.19 6.65
CA PHE A 232 -22.07 -2.19 7.50
C PHE A 232 -22.87 -1.75 8.74
N GLU A 233 -24.22 -1.79 8.71
CA GLU A 233 -25.03 -1.27 9.82
C GLU A 233 -25.06 -2.24 11.02
N ASP A 234 -24.95 -3.55 10.78
CA ASP A 234 -25.08 -4.57 11.84
C ASP A 234 -23.73 -4.93 12.51
N THR A 235 -22.59 -4.74 11.85
CA THR A 235 -21.27 -5.19 12.35
C THR A 235 -20.39 -4.09 12.92
N LEU A 236 -20.96 -2.99 13.44
CA LEU A 236 -20.28 -1.79 13.98
C LEU A 236 -19.21 -2.09 15.06
N SER A 237 -18.07 -2.62 14.62
CA SER A 237 -16.79 -2.59 15.30
C SER A 237 -16.00 -1.45 14.65
N PRO A 238 -15.70 -0.35 15.34
CA PRO A 238 -15.17 0.90 14.78
C PRO A 238 -13.78 0.84 14.09
N ASN A 239 -13.21 -0.34 13.88
CA ASN A 239 -11.79 -0.51 13.56
C ASN A 239 -11.46 -0.92 12.12
N HIS A 240 -12.41 -0.96 11.20
CA HIS A 240 -12.11 -1.34 9.82
C HIS A 240 -12.24 -0.13 8.88
N LEU A 241 -11.10 0.53 8.65
CA LEU A 241 -10.91 1.60 7.66
C LEU A 241 -11.43 1.26 6.26
N ASN A 242 -11.46 -0.04 5.90
CA ASN A 242 -12.04 -0.53 4.65
C ASN A 242 -13.55 -0.22 4.52
N PHE A 243 -14.27 -0.11 5.64
CA PHE A 243 -15.71 0.17 5.66
C PHE A 243 -16.02 1.65 5.40
N VAL A 244 -15.11 2.53 5.83
CA VAL A 244 -15.23 3.97 5.58
C VAL A 244 -15.08 4.24 4.08
N ALA A 245 -14.26 3.45 3.36
CA ALA A 245 -14.00 3.64 1.94
C ALA A 245 -15.28 3.63 1.06
N VAL A 246 -16.29 2.81 1.36
CA VAL A 246 -17.49 2.71 0.50
C VAL A 246 -18.26 4.03 0.38
N TYR A 247 -18.39 4.81 1.45
CA TYR A 247 -19.05 6.12 1.36
C TYR A 247 -18.25 7.12 0.52
N SER A 248 -16.91 7.07 0.61
CA SER A 248 -16.04 7.86 -0.26
C SER A 248 -16.22 7.44 -1.72
N GLN A 249 -16.23 6.13 -1.99
CA GLN A 249 -16.41 5.60 -3.35
C GLN A 249 -17.79 5.94 -3.93
N LEU A 250 -18.86 5.83 -3.15
CA LEU A 250 -20.20 6.26 -3.55
C LEU A 250 -20.24 7.75 -3.88
N GLY A 251 -19.61 8.59 -3.05
CA GLY A 251 -19.47 10.02 -3.31
C GLY A 251 -18.77 10.28 -4.66
N GLU A 252 -17.67 9.61 -4.92
CA GLU A 252 -16.94 9.71 -6.19
C GLU A 252 -17.75 9.26 -7.41
N VAL A 253 -18.51 8.18 -7.29
CA VAL A 253 -19.38 7.69 -8.37
C VAL A 253 -20.51 8.67 -8.64
N TYR A 254 -21.20 9.15 -7.60
CA TYR A 254 -22.26 10.16 -7.76
C TYR A 254 -21.71 11.47 -8.33
N ARG A 255 -20.49 11.87 -7.94
CA ARG A 255 -19.80 13.03 -8.50
C ARG A 255 -19.57 12.86 -9.99
N SER A 256 -19.11 11.68 -10.40
CA SER A 256 -18.88 11.32 -11.81
C SER A 256 -20.19 11.30 -12.61
N MET A 257 -21.30 10.92 -11.98
CA MET A 257 -22.65 10.99 -12.54
C MET A 257 -23.30 12.37 -12.47
N ARG A 258 -22.64 13.37 -11.87
CA ARG A 258 -23.17 14.73 -11.61
C ARG A 258 -24.42 14.77 -10.73
N ASP A 259 -24.63 13.75 -9.89
CA ASP A 259 -25.64 13.76 -8.83
C ASP A 259 -25.03 14.40 -7.57
N TYR A 260 -24.89 15.73 -7.58
CA TYR A 260 -24.23 16.48 -6.51
C TYR A 260 -24.96 16.37 -5.17
N SER A 261 -26.28 16.17 -5.18
CA SER A 261 -27.06 15.96 -3.95
C SER A 261 -26.63 14.68 -3.25
N LYS A 262 -26.53 13.55 -3.98
CA LYS A 262 -26.09 12.28 -3.40
C LYS A 262 -24.59 12.23 -3.14
N THR A 263 -23.81 12.98 -3.91
CA THR A 263 -22.38 13.19 -3.65
C THR A 263 -22.18 13.79 -2.26
N LEU A 264 -22.92 14.87 -1.96
CA LEU A 264 -22.86 15.54 -0.67
C LEU A 264 -23.28 14.61 0.48
N ASP A 265 -24.43 13.94 0.35
CA ASP A 265 -24.91 12.99 1.36
C ASP A 265 -23.90 11.87 1.64
N SER A 266 -23.24 11.35 0.60
CA SER A 266 -22.23 10.30 0.74
C SER A 266 -20.97 10.80 1.46
N PHE A 267 -20.44 11.97 1.09
CA PHE A 267 -19.26 12.52 1.75
C PHE A 267 -19.55 13.03 3.17
N GLU A 268 -20.76 13.52 3.46
CA GLU A 268 -21.15 13.89 4.82
C GLU A 268 -21.20 12.67 5.75
N LYS A 269 -21.76 11.54 5.28
CA LYS A 269 -21.73 10.28 6.03
C LYS A 269 -20.32 9.75 6.22
N TYR A 270 -19.50 9.78 5.15
CA TYR A 270 -18.06 9.46 5.23
C TYR A 270 -17.37 10.29 6.32
N PHE A 271 -17.63 11.58 6.35
CA PHE A 271 -17.06 12.50 7.31
C PHE A 271 -17.47 12.19 8.75
N GLN A 272 -18.77 11.94 9.00
CA GLN A 272 -19.28 11.60 10.34
C GLN A 272 -18.58 10.35 10.91
N ILE A 273 -18.37 9.34 10.08
CA ILE A 273 -17.65 8.12 10.49
C ILE A 273 -16.18 8.42 10.78
N LEU A 274 -15.50 9.21 9.93
CA LEU A 274 -14.12 9.60 10.18
C LEU A 274 -13.93 10.41 11.47
N GLN A 275 -14.93 11.20 11.88
CA GLN A 275 -14.87 11.94 13.13
C GLN A 275 -14.79 11.04 14.37
N ILE A 276 -15.37 9.84 14.29
CA ILE A 276 -15.43 8.86 15.37
C ILE A 276 -14.24 7.90 15.31
N THR A 277 -13.81 7.53 14.10
CA THR A 277 -12.85 6.45 13.87
C THR A 277 -11.38 6.92 13.82
N VAL A 278 -11.11 8.17 13.41
CA VAL A 278 -9.73 8.64 13.23
C VAL A 278 -9.47 10.03 13.87
N PRO A 279 -8.23 10.31 14.33
CA PRO A 279 -7.89 11.59 14.93
C PRO A 279 -8.09 12.77 13.98
N LYS A 280 -8.25 13.98 14.53
CA LYS A 280 -8.48 15.21 13.76
C LYS A 280 -7.43 15.48 12.67
N ALA A 281 -6.18 15.09 12.90
CA ALA A 281 -5.08 15.27 11.96
C ALA A 281 -5.03 14.22 10.82
N HIS A 282 -5.98 13.28 10.76
CA HIS A 282 -5.97 12.24 9.74
C HIS A 282 -6.20 12.82 8.33
N PRO A 283 -5.36 12.49 7.32
CA PRO A 283 -5.45 13.04 5.96
C PRO A 283 -6.84 12.90 5.32
N ASN A 284 -7.50 11.75 5.52
CA ASN A 284 -8.83 11.50 4.96
C ASN A 284 -9.88 12.53 5.41
N ARG A 285 -9.74 13.15 6.60
CA ARG A 285 -10.64 14.22 7.05
C ARG A 285 -10.47 15.47 6.20
N ALA A 286 -9.22 15.84 5.88
CA ALA A 286 -8.92 16.98 5.01
C ALA A 286 -9.38 16.72 3.56
N PHE A 287 -9.16 15.51 3.04
CA PHE A 287 -9.69 15.08 1.75
C PHE A 287 -11.22 15.26 1.68
N THR A 288 -11.95 14.76 2.68
CA THR A 288 -13.41 14.86 2.71
C THR A 288 -13.89 16.31 2.74
N TYR A 289 -13.23 17.19 3.49
CA TYR A 289 -13.54 18.62 3.50
C TYR A 289 -13.34 19.26 2.13
N SER A 290 -12.25 18.93 1.42
CA SER A 290 -12.02 19.41 0.06
C SER A 290 -13.12 18.92 -0.87
N SER A 291 -13.47 17.64 -0.83
CA SER A 291 -14.47 17.05 -1.71
C SER A 291 -15.87 17.64 -1.49
N ILE A 292 -16.26 17.92 -0.24
CA ILE A 292 -17.51 18.62 0.08
C ILE A 292 -17.46 20.07 -0.44
N GLY A 293 -16.33 20.77 -0.25
CA GLY A 293 -16.15 22.13 -0.75
C GLY A 293 -16.23 22.23 -2.28
N ASP A 294 -15.64 21.27 -2.99
CA ASP A 294 -15.65 21.21 -4.47
C ASP A 294 -17.06 21.01 -5.03
N VAL A 295 -17.94 20.30 -4.32
CA VAL A 295 -19.34 20.10 -4.73
C VAL A 295 -20.16 21.39 -4.61
N HIS A 296 -19.80 22.29 -3.70
CA HIS A 296 -20.48 23.58 -3.49
C HIS A 296 -19.97 24.72 -4.39
N ARG A 297 -18.91 24.49 -5.17
CA ARG A 297 -18.27 25.48 -6.04
C ARG A 297 -18.88 25.52 -7.43
#